data_AF-A0A3A1WLD2-F1
#
_entry.id   AF-A0A3A1WLD2-F1
#
_cell.length_a   1.000
_cell.length_b   1.000
_cell.length_c   1.000
_cell.angle_alpha   90.00
_cell.angle_beta   90.00
_cell.angle_gamma   90.00
#
_symmetry.space_group_name_H-M   'P 1'
#
loop_
_entity.id
_entity.type
_entity.pdbx_description
1 polymer ?
#
loop_
_entity_poly.entity_id
_entity_poly.type
_entity_poly.pdbx_seq_one_letter_code
_entity_poly.pdbx_strand_id
1 'polypeptide(L)'
;MATVKSTACDHITPLADGGENVESNLQILCGDCHKLKTAAEASQRAAVRSLKVKHLKLGGKPKSRSTFRKPASGTRYEQGPFGLRPVRGDAR
;
A
#
# COMPACT_ATOMS: atom_id res chain seq x y z
N MET A 1 7.19 33.40 14.06
CA MET A 1 7.16 31.92 13.98
C MET A 1 5.75 31.48 14.33
N ALA A 2 5.07 30.75 13.44
CA ALA A 2 3.72 30.26 13.73
C ALA A 2 3.78 29.17 14.81
N THR A 3 2.99 29.30 15.86
CA THR A 3 2.89 28.31 16.94
C THR A 3 2.01 27.15 16.47
N VAL A 4 2.62 26.05 16.09
CA VAL A 4 1.89 24.84 15.70
C VAL A 4 1.44 24.11 16.96
N LYS A 5 0.14 23.88 17.11
CA LYS A 5 -0.41 23.15 18.25
C LYS A 5 0.06 21.70 18.22
N SER A 6 0.75 21.28 19.27
CA SER A 6 1.01 19.88 19.57
C SER A 6 -0.28 19.16 19.93
N THR A 7 -0.59 18.07 19.24
CA THR A 7 -1.84 17.32 19.43
C THR A 7 -1.63 15.85 19.79
N ALA A 8 -0.41 15.31 19.62
CA ALA A 8 -0.12 13.91 19.86
C ALA A 8 1.19 13.74 20.63
N CYS A 9 1.20 12.82 21.58
CA CYS A 9 2.40 12.26 22.19
C CYS A 9 2.68 10.91 21.52
N ASP A 10 3.88 10.74 20.99
CA ASP A 10 4.27 9.56 20.21
C ASP A 10 5.66 9.10 20.63
N HIS A 11 5.98 7.82 20.41
CA HIS A 11 7.30 7.29 20.75
C HIS A 11 8.32 7.70 19.68
N ILE A 12 9.56 8.00 20.02
CA ILE A 12 10.63 8.27 19.04
C ILE A 12 10.93 6.96 18.29
N THR A 13 11.17 5.89 19.05
CA THR A 13 11.23 4.51 18.56
C THR A 13 9.96 3.78 18.98
N PRO A 14 9.14 3.29 18.05
CA PRO A 14 7.92 2.56 18.39
C PRO A 14 8.21 1.30 19.21
N LEU A 15 7.32 0.96 20.15
CA LEU A 15 7.42 -0.27 20.94
C LEU A 15 7.46 -1.54 20.08
N ALA A 16 6.72 -1.54 18.96
CA ALA A 16 6.70 -2.66 18.01
C ALA A 16 8.05 -2.92 17.34
N ASP A 17 8.89 -1.88 17.25
CA ASP A 17 10.22 -1.93 16.65
C ASP A 17 11.32 -2.07 17.73
N GLY A 18 10.95 -2.36 18.98
CA GLY A 18 11.85 -2.57 20.10
C GLY A 18 12.12 -1.34 20.97
N GLY A 19 11.33 -0.28 20.81
CA GLY A 19 11.41 0.90 21.69
C GLY A 19 10.95 0.61 23.12
N GLU A 20 11.42 1.42 24.06
CA GLU A 20 11.04 1.35 25.48
C GLU A 20 9.93 2.36 25.81
N ASN A 21 9.07 2.03 26.77
CA ASN A 21 8.03 2.95 27.26
C ASN A 21 8.58 3.83 28.38
N VAL A 22 9.45 4.76 28.00
CA VAL A 22 10.13 5.70 28.89
C VAL A 22 9.95 7.12 28.37
N GLU A 23 9.95 8.09 29.28
CA GLU A 23 9.72 9.51 28.94
C GLU A 23 10.75 10.06 27.94
N SER A 24 11.99 9.56 27.99
CA SER A 24 13.05 9.92 27.03
C SER A 24 12.77 9.42 25.61
N ASN A 25 11.91 8.41 25.46
CA ASN A 25 11.46 7.90 24.18
C ASN A 25 10.11 8.52 23.76
N LEU A 26 9.57 9.49 24.49
CA LEU A 26 8.35 10.20 24.09
C LEU A 26 8.69 11.53 23.41
N GLN A 27 7.94 11.87 22.37
CA GLN A 27 8.02 13.14 21.67
C GLN A 27 6.63 13.72 21.44
N ILE A 28 6.55 15.04 21.45
CA ILE A 28 5.32 15.78 21.22
C ILE A 28 5.31 16.26 19.77
N LEU A 29 4.30 15.83 19.01
CA LEU A 29 4.18 16.13 17.60
C LEU A 29 2.89 16.90 17.28
N CYS A 30 2.99 17.75 16.25
CA CYS A 30 1.82 18.31 15.60
C CYS A 30 1.04 17.23 14.85
N GLY A 31 -0.26 17.42 14.61
CA GLY A 31 -1.10 16.41 13.95
C GLY A 31 -0.57 15.95 12.59
N ASP A 32 -0.04 16.87 11.78
CA ASP A 32 0.50 16.53 10.46
C ASP A 32 1.88 15.88 10.56
N CYS A 33 2.72 16.36 11.47
CA CYS A 33 4.01 15.78 11.81
C CYS A 33 3.84 14.31 12.25
N HIS A 34 2.84 14.05 13.09
CA HIS A 34 2.50 12.72 13.57
C HIS A 34 2.08 11.80 12.41
N LYS A 35 1.18 12.26 11.52
CA LYS A 35 0.77 11.49 10.34
C LYS A 35 1.96 11.13 9.43
N LEU A 36 2.87 12.08 9.20
CA LEU A 36 4.05 11.86 8.37
C LEU A 36 4.96 10.79 9.00
N LYS A 37 5.20 10.87 10.31
CA LYS A 37 5.97 9.87 11.05
C LYS A 37 5.31 8.49 10.96
N THR A 38 4.02 8.38 11.27
CA THR A 38 3.30 7.10 11.19
C THR A 38 3.36 6.50 9.78
N ALA A 39 3.21 7.32 8.73
CA ALA A 39 3.29 6.85 7.35
C ALA A 39 4.70 6.33 7.00
N ALA A 40 5.74 7.05 7.41
CA ALA A 40 7.13 6.64 7.20
C ALA A 40 7.43 5.30 7.89
N GLU A 41 7.06 5.15 9.16
CA GLU A 41 7.27 3.90 9.91
C GLU A 41 6.46 2.73 9.35
N ALA A 42 5.19 2.96 8.98
CA ALA A 42 4.37 1.93 8.34
C ALA A 42 4.99 1.45 7.03
N SER A 43 5.59 2.37 6.24
CA SER A 43 6.29 2.02 5.01
C SER A 43 7.53 1.15 5.27
N GLN A 44 8.33 1.48 6.29
CA GLN A 44 9.51 0.71 6.69
C GLN A 44 9.11 -0.68 7.17
N ARG A 45 8.10 -0.79 8.04
CA ARG A 45 7.58 -2.08 8.51
C ARG A 45 7.00 -2.94 7.38
N ALA A 46 6.32 -2.32 6.41
CA ALA A 46 5.81 -3.04 5.25
C ALA A 46 6.94 -3.66 4.41
N ALA A 47 8.06 -2.94 4.24
CA ALA A 47 9.24 -3.45 3.54
C ALA A 47 9.85 -4.65 4.27
N VAL A 48 10.09 -4.52 5.58
CA VAL A 48 10.64 -5.61 6.42
C VAL A 48 9.71 -6.82 6.42
N ARG A 49 8.40 -6.61 6.59
CA ARG A 49 7.40 -7.68 6.53
C ARG A 49 7.42 -8.40 5.19
N SER A 50 7.52 -7.68 4.08
CA SER A 50 7.59 -8.25 2.73
C SER A 50 8.82 -9.16 2.57
N LEU A 51 9.98 -8.74 3.08
CA LEU A 51 11.19 -9.57 3.08
C LEU A 51 11.00 -10.82 3.95
N LYS A 52 10.48 -10.67 5.17
CA LYS A 52 10.24 -11.79 6.09
C LYS A 52 9.26 -12.81 5.50
N VAL A 53 8.18 -12.35 4.88
CA VAL A 53 7.20 -13.20 4.19
C VAL A 53 7.85 -14.02 3.09
N LYS A 54 8.70 -13.41 2.25
CA LYS A 54 9.41 -14.12 1.17
C LYS A 54 10.38 -15.15 1.72
N HIS A 55 11.15 -14.79 2.75
CA HIS A 55 12.17 -15.67 3.33
C HIS A 55 11.54 -16.86 4.07
N LEU A 56 10.59 -16.60 4.96
CA LEU A 56 9.91 -17.65 5.75
C LEU A 56 8.83 -18.38 4.95
N LYS A 57 8.59 -17.98 3.69
CA LYS A 57 7.51 -18.50 2.83
C LYS A 57 6.13 -18.39 3.51
N LEU A 58 5.93 -17.33 4.28
CA LEU A 58 4.69 -17.05 5.02
C LEU A 58 3.69 -16.32 4.12
N GLY A 59 2.87 -17.07 3.41
CA GLY A 59 1.80 -16.51 2.58
C GLY A 59 1.32 -17.49 1.53
N GLY A 60 0.08 -17.32 1.07
CA GLY A 60 -0.45 -18.06 -0.06
C GLY A 60 0.30 -17.75 -1.36
N LYS A 61 0.09 -18.57 -2.40
CA LYS A 61 0.66 -18.33 -3.74
C LYS A 61 0.33 -16.89 -4.17
N PRO A 62 1.30 -16.11 -4.68
CA PRO A 62 1.03 -14.77 -5.16
C PRO A 62 -0.06 -14.84 -6.23
N LYS A 63 -1.12 -14.03 -6.10
CA LYS A 63 -2.14 -13.93 -7.15
C LYS A 63 -1.44 -13.48 -8.43
N SER A 64 -1.45 -14.32 -9.45
CA SER A 64 -0.93 -13.92 -10.76
C SER A 64 -1.76 -12.73 -11.25
N ARG A 65 -1.09 -11.69 -11.76
CA ARG A 65 -1.80 -10.62 -12.48
C ARG A 65 -2.44 -11.28 -13.69
N SER A 66 -3.77 -11.20 -13.79
CA SER A 66 -4.47 -11.70 -14.96
C SER A 66 -3.87 -11.06 -16.21
N THR A 67 -3.45 -11.89 -17.16
CA THR A 67 -2.99 -11.44 -18.47
C THR A 67 -4.16 -11.01 -19.37
N PHE A 68 -5.40 -11.24 -18.91
CA PHE A 68 -6.60 -10.82 -19.61
C PHE A 68 -6.69 -9.30 -19.65
N ARG A 69 -6.34 -8.72 -20.81
CA ARG A 69 -6.55 -7.31 -21.09
C ARG A 69 -8.01 -7.12 -21.49
N LYS A 70 -8.75 -6.32 -20.71
CA LYS A 70 -10.10 -5.89 -21.12
C LYS A 70 -9.99 -5.17 -22.47
N PRO A 71 -10.89 -5.45 -23.42
CA PRO A 71 -10.94 -4.70 -24.68
C PRO A 71 -11.20 -3.21 -24.42
N ALA A 72 -10.80 -2.36 -25.36
CA ALA A 72 -10.99 -0.92 -25.26
C ALA A 72 -12.48 -0.56 -25.10
N SER A 73 -12.77 0.54 -24.40
CA SER A 73 -14.14 1.06 -24.32
C SER A 73 -14.65 1.39 -25.73
N GLY A 74 -15.79 0.83 -26.11
CA GLY A 74 -16.35 1.00 -27.46
C GLY A 74 -15.92 -0.05 -28.47
N THR A 75 -15.20 -1.11 -28.07
CA THR A 75 -15.04 -2.27 -28.96
C THR A 75 -16.40 -2.82 -29.34
N ARG A 76 -16.66 -2.88 -30.65
CA ARG A 76 -17.84 -3.52 -31.23
C ARG A 76 -17.81 -5.01 -30.86
N TYR A 77 -18.95 -5.55 -30.45
CA TYR A 77 -19.12 -6.99 -30.22
C TYR A 77 -20.08 -7.55 -31.25
N GLU A 78 -19.80 -8.76 -31.72
CA GLU A 78 -20.65 -9.46 -32.69
C GLU A 78 -21.10 -10.82 -32.14
N GLN A 79 -22.28 -11.27 -32.54
CA GLN A 79 -22.80 -12.59 -32.18
C GLN A 79 -22.03 -13.67 -32.95
N GLY A 80 -21.16 -14.39 -32.24
CA GLY A 80 -20.51 -15.59 -32.74
C GLY A 80 -21.24 -16.87 -32.31
N PRO A 81 -20.79 -18.04 -32.80
CA PRO A 81 -21.40 -19.33 -32.50
C PRO A 81 -21.35 -19.73 -31.01
N PHE A 82 -20.50 -19.06 -30.22
CA PHE A 82 -20.34 -19.28 -28.78
C PHE A 82 -20.58 -18.00 -27.95
N GLY A 83 -21.39 -17.07 -28.46
CA GLY A 83 -21.73 -15.80 -27.79
C GLY A 83 -21.00 -14.58 -28.33
N LEU A 84 -21.10 -13.47 -27.60
CA LEU A 84 -20.55 -12.17 -28.00
C LEU A 84 -19.02 -12.18 -28.00
N ARG A 85 -18.42 -11.81 -29.13
CA ARG A 85 -16.96 -11.68 -29.26
C ARG A 85 -16.59 -10.25 -29.66
N PRO A 86 -15.52 -9.67 -29.06
CA PRO A 86 -15.06 -8.35 -29.46
C PRO A 86 -14.48 -8.44 -30.87
N VAL A 87 -14.99 -7.61 -31.78
CA VAL A 87 -14.43 -7.42 -33.10
C VAL A 87 -13.15 -6.63 -32.90
N ARG A 88 -12.01 -7.24 -33.24
CA ARG A 88 -10.77 -6.49 -33.37
C ARG A 88 -10.98 -5.61 -34.60
N GLY A 89 -11.34 -4.35 -34.38
CA GLY A 89 -11.38 -3.38 -35.47
C GLY A 89 -10.00 -3.37 -36.10
N ASP A 90 -9.92 -3.68 -37.39
CA ASP A 90 -8.69 -3.53 -38.16
C ASP A 90 -8.19 -2.11 -37.93
N ALA A 91 -7.03 -1.97 -37.30
CA ALA A 91 -6.36 -0.68 -37.22
C ALA A 91 -5.87 -0.34 -38.63
N ARG A 92 -6.77 0.16 -39.48
CA ARG A 92 -6.56 0.86 -40.75
C ARG A 92 -7.87 1.44 -41.25
#